data_AF-A0A956I7U6-F1
#
_entry.id   AF-A0A956I7U6-F1
#
_cell.length_a   1.000
_cell.length_b   1.000
_cell.length_c   1.000
_cell.angle_alpha   90.00
_cell.angle_beta   90.00
_cell.angle_gamma   90.00
#
_symmetry.space_group_name_H-M   'P 1'
#
loop_
_entity.id
_entity.type
_entity.pdbx_description
1 polymer ?
#
loop_
_entity_poly.entity_id
_entity_poly.type
_entity_poly.pdbx_seq_one_letter_code
_entity_poly.pdbx_strand_id
1 'polypeptide(L)'
;MFRTLSLVTFLFLVACGGGAEGPRIRYTQASPAQLSAVRGERTVWYEFHPGDEVPMTFVLAGIFESATPQPIRMVAKQHFWIVVQQGGQTFFSFDGRRLMRGDQLAKWGVLLGTEGDDAGQTGVLLLVGRPQDLPPAMR
;
A
#
# COMPACT_ATOMS: atom_id res chain seq x y z
N MET A 1 55.26 -29.61 4.10
CA MET A 1 54.57 -28.75 3.11
C MET A 1 53.70 -27.77 3.89
N PHE A 2 53.95 -26.47 3.73
CA PHE A 2 53.50 -25.41 4.63
C PHE A 2 52.02 -25.01 4.42
N ARG A 3 51.30 -24.95 5.55
CA ARG A 3 50.27 -23.97 5.99
C ARG A 3 49.28 -23.38 4.97
N THR A 4 48.02 -23.79 5.19
CA THR A 4 46.77 -23.03 5.17
C THR A 4 46.89 -21.50 5.03
N LEU A 5 46.23 -20.93 4.02
CA LEU A 5 45.80 -19.53 4.01
C LEU A 5 44.29 -19.46 3.71
N SER A 6 43.51 -19.23 4.77
CA SER A 6 42.18 -18.63 4.70
C SER A 6 42.30 -17.21 4.18
N LEU A 7 41.60 -16.88 3.09
CA LEU A 7 41.40 -15.49 2.68
C LEU A 7 39.99 -15.06 3.10
N VAL A 8 39.98 -14.19 4.10
CA VAL A 8 38.83 -13.58 4.75
C VAL A 8 37.98 -12.82 3.73
N THR A 9 36.71 -13.20 3.64
CA THR A 9 35.66 -12.52 2.88
C THR A 9 35.43 -11.12 3.44
N PHE A 10 35.72 -10.09 2.66
CA PHE A 10 35.34 -8.71 2.96
C PHE A 10 33.84 -8.53 2.72
N LEU A 11 33.03 -8.63 3.79
CA LEU A 11 31.65 -8.17 3.80
C LEU A 11 31.65 -6.63 3.84
N PHE A 12 31.39 -5.98 2.71
CA PHE A 12 31.03 -4.57 2.70
C PHE A 12 29.57 -4.41 3.14
N LEU A 13 29.37 -4.17 4.43
CA LEU A 13 28.13 -3.64 4.99
C LEU A 13 27.97 -2.17 4.56
N VAL A 14 27.32 -1.94 3.41
CA VAL A 14 26.81 -0.62 3.06
C VAL A 14 25.47 -0.44 3.77
N ALA A 15 25.54 -0.08 5.06
CA ALA A 15 24.40 0.45 5.80
C ALA A 15 24.20 1.93 5.42
N CYS A 16 23.45 2.19 4.34
CA CYS A 16 23.05 3.53 3.94
C CYS A 16 21.56 3.58 3.60
N GLY A 17 20.73 3.90 4.60
CA GLY A 17 19.34 4.31 4.41
C GLY A 17 18.42 3.70 5.46
N GLY A 18 18.17 4.45 6.54
CA GLY A 18 17.20 4.10 7.59
C GLY A 18 15.75 4.17 7.11
N GLY A 19 15.39 3.29 6.16
CA GLY A 19 14.00 2.96 5.84
C GLY A 19 13.47 1.94 6.86
N ALA A 20 12.15 1.85 7.02
CA ALA A 20 11.56 0.82 7.87
C ALA A 20 11.93 -0.58 7.33
N GLU A 21 12.73 -1.33 8.08
CA GLU A 21 13.16 -2.67 7.68
C GLU A 21 12.02 -3.69 7.84
N GLY A 22 11.90 -4.62 6.90
CA GLY A 22 10.89 -5.69 6.91
C GLY A 22 10.84 -6.47 5.60
N PRO A 23 10.20 -7.65 5.58
CA PRO A 23 10.05 -8.45 4.36
C PRO A 23 9.27 -7.71 3.28
N ARG A 24 9.68 -7.96 2.04
CA ARG A 24 9.07 -7.44 0.81
C ARG A 24 8.34 -8.56 0.09
N ILE A 25 7.07 -8.34 -0.19
CA ILE A 25 6.16 -9.35 -0.72
C ILE A 25 5.45 -8.80 -1.94
N ARG A 26 5.55 -9.51 -3.04
CA ARG A 26 4.74 -9.25 -4.24
C ARG A 26 3.30 -9.71 -4.00
N TYR A 27 2.42 -8.80 -3.57
CA TYR A 27 1.12 -9.17 -2.99
C TYR A 27 0.26 -10.03 -3.92
N THR A 28 0.16 -9.64 -5.20
CA THR A 28 -0.65 -10.36 -6.20
C THR A 28 -0.09 -11.72 -6.61
N GLN A 29 1.18 -12.01 -6.30
CA GLN A 29 1.84 -13.28 -6.60
C GLN A 29 2.11 -14.12 -5.36
N ALA A 30 1.85 -13.57 -4.16
CA ALA A 30 2.11 -14.24 -2.91
C ALA A 30 1.05 -15.32 -2.65
N SER A 31 1.52 -16.52 -2.33
CA SER A 31 0.66 -17.58 -1.83
C SER A 31 0.10 -17.23 -0.44
N PRO A 32 -1.04 -17.82 -0.04
CA PRO A 32 -1.58 -17.65 1.31
C PRO A 32 -0.60 -18.02 2.43
N ALA A 33 0.29 -19.00 2.19
CA ALA A 33 1.34 -19.39 3.14
C ALA A 33 2.39 -18.29 3.33
N GLN A 34 2.83 -17.65 2.23
CA GLN A 34 3.77 -16.53 2.30
C GLN A 34 3.16 -15.31 3.01
N LEU A 35 1.89 -15.00 2.74
CA LEU A 35 1.16 -13.93 3.44
C LEU A 35 0.97 -14.25 4.94
N SER A 36 0.81 -15.52 5.29
CA SER A 36 0.65 -15.94 6.68
C SER A 36 1.95 -15.91 7.46
N ALA A 37 3.08 -16.23 6.82
CA ALA A 37 4.40 -16.24 7.44
C ALA A 37 4.83 -14.87 7.95
N VAL A 38 4.32 -13.78 7.38
CA VAL A 38 4.72 -12.40 7.73
C VAL A 38 3.77 -11.69 8.69
N ARG A 39 2.69 -12.33 9.16
CA ARG A 39 1.70 -11.68 10.04
C ARG A 39 2.29 -11.21 11.38
N GLY A 40 3.37 -11.84 11.85
CA GLY A 40 4.06 -11.49 13.09
C GLY A 40 5.14 -10.42 12.93
N GLU A 41 5.41 -9.98 11.70
CA GLU A 41 6.49 -9.04 11.41
C GLU A 41 6.14 -7.63 11.86
N ARG A 42 7.16 -6.91 12.34
CA ARG A 42 6.98 -5.51 12.79
C ARG A 42 6.58 -4.58 11.66
N THR A 43 7.08 -4.86 10.45
CA THR A 43 6.81 -4.10 9.24
C THR A 43 6.77 -5.07 8.07
N VAL A 44 5.77 -4.97 7.21
CA VAL A 44 5.70 -5.73 5.96
C VAL A 44 5.50 -4.77 4.80
N TRP A 45 6.25 -4.97 3.72
CA TRP A 45 6.18 -4.21 2.49
C TRP A 45 5.46 -5.03 1.43
N TYR A 46 4.26 -4.63 1.04
CA TYR A 46 3.47 -5.24 -0.02
C TYR A 46 3.64 -4.48 -1.32
N GLU A 47 4.16 -5.14 -2.35
CA GLU A 47 4.51 -4.55 -3.64
C GLU A 47 3.40 -4.73 -4.68
N PHE A 48 3.09 -3.65 -5.39
CA PHE A 48 2.11 -3.58 -6.47
C PHE A 48 2.76 -2.96 -7.72
N HIS A 49 2.45 -3.52 -8.89
CA HIS A 49 2.93 -3.07 -10.20
C HIS A 49 1.73 -2.67 -11.07
N PRO A 50 1.97 -1.87 -12.13
CA PRO A 50 0.92 -1.55 -13.11
C PRO A 50 0.23 -2.80 -13.63
N GLY A 51 -1.11 -2.79 -13.63
CA GLY A 51 -1.94 -3.90 -14.12
C GLY A 51 -2.29 -4.95 -13.06
N ASP A 52 -1.71 -4.89 -11.86
CA ASP A 52 -2.14 -5.76 -10.77
C ASP A 52 -3.60 -5.53 -10.41
N GLU A 53 -4.33 -6.63 -10.28
CA GLU A 53 -5.72 -6.64 -9.84
C GLU A 53 -5.81 -7.09 -8.39
N VAL A 54 -6.46 -6.27 -7.56
CA VAL A 54 -6.62 -6.52 -6.12
C VAL A 54 -8.08 -6.38 -5.77
N PRO A 55 -8.75 -7.44 -5.28
CA PRO A 55 -10.08 -7.30 -4.70
C PRO A 55 -9.96 -6.55 -3.37
N MET A 56 -10.62 -5.39 -3.26
CA MET A 56 -10.63 -4.54 -2.06
C MET A 56 -12.04 -4.44 -1.48
N THR A 57 -12.15 -4.63 -0.16
CA THR A 57 -13.37 -4.33 0.58
C THR A 57 -13.20 -2.97 1.23
N PHE A 58 -14.13 -2.05 0.99
CA PHE A 58 -14.15 -0.77 1.68
C PHE A 58 -15.09 -0.86 2.88
N VAL A 59 -14.62 -0.36 4.01
CA VAL A 59 -15.36 -0.35 5.27
C VAL A 59 -15.43 1.10 5.77
N LEU A 60 -16.65 1.56 6.03
CA LEU A 60 -16.95 2.77 6.78
C LEU A 60 -17.30 2.34 8.20
N ALA A 61 -16.63 2.93 9.19
CA ALA A 61 -16.86 2.65 10.60
C ALA A 61 -16.85 3.96 11.39
N GLY A 62 -17.73 4.10 12.39
CA GLY A 62 -17.89 5.29 13.21
C GLY A 62 -19.34 5.77 13.22
N ILE A 63 -19.59 7.04 12.89
CA ILE A 63 -20.96 7.60 12.79
C ILE A 63 -21.82 6.92 11.71
N PHE A 64 -21.16 6.29 10.73
CA PHE A 64 -21.77 5.40 9.74
C PHE A 64 -21.08 4.05 9.83
N GLU A 65 -21.85 2.98 9.66
CA GLU A 65 -21.34 1.61 9.54
C GLU A 65 -21.81 1.03 8.21
N SER A 66 -20.85 0.67 7.36
CA SER A 66 -21.15 0.03 6.08
C SER A 66 -19.91 -0.65 5.54
N ALA A 67 -20.11 -1.69 4.75
CA ALA A 67 -19.06 -2.32 3.97
C ALA A 67 -19.57 -2.59 2.56
N THR A 68 -18.67 -2.55 1.58
CA THR A 68 -19.01 -2.97 0.22
C THR A 68 -19.44 -4.44 0.26
N PRO A 69 -20.64 -4.80 -0.24
CA PRO A 69 -21.19 -6.16 -0.10
C PRO A 69 -20.38 -7.21 -0.87
N GLN A 70 -19.63 -6.77 -1.88
CA GLN A 70 -18.66 -7.58 -2.61
C GLN A 70 -17.36 -6.77 -2.76
N PRO A 71 -16.20 -7.43 -2.83
CA PRO A 71 -14.94 -6.74 -3.08
C PRO A 71 -14.99 -5.98 -4.42
N ILE A 72 -14.55 -4.74 -4.38
CA ILE A 72 -14.36 -3.91 -5.58
C ILE A 72 -13.02 -4.29 -6.21
N ARG A 73 -13.03 -4.59 -7.51
CA ARG A 73 -11.81 -4.78 -8.29
C ARG A 73 -11.05 -3.47 -8.39
N MET A 74 -9.86 -3.42 -7.83
CA MET A 74 -8.93 -2.32 -8.01
C MET A 74 -7.78 -2.72 -8.92
N VAL A 75 -7.38 -1.81 -9.80
CA VAL A 75 -6.24 -2.02 -10.71
C VAL A 75 -5.16 -1.01 -10.38
N ALA A 76 -3.96 -1.48 -10.06
CA ALA A 76 -2.80 -0.63 -9.85
C ALA A 76 -2.41 0.06 -11.17
N LYS A 77 -2.31 1.39 -11.15
CA LYS A 77 -1.93 2.19 -12.34
C LYS A 77 -0.43 2.50 -12.43
N GLN A 78 0.30 2.29 -11.35
CA GLN A 78 1.74 2.54 -11.25
C GLN A 78 2.39 1.55 -10.26
N HIS A 79 3.72 1.53 -10.20
CA HIS A 79 4.45 0.77 -9.17
C HIS A 79 4.40 1.51 -7.84
N PHE A 80 4.07 0.79 -6.76
CA PHE A 80 4.07 1.32 -5.40
C PHE A 80 4.11 0.19 -4.36
N TRP A 81 4.32 0.57 -3.11
CA TRP A 81 4.32 -0.29 -1.95
C TRP A 81 3.26 0.19 -0.96
N ILE A 82 2.56 -0.76 -0.36
CA ILE A 82 1.82 -0.55 0.88
C ILE A 82 2.68 -1.12 2.01
N VAL A 83 3.00 -0.30 3.00
CA VAL A 83 3.82 -0.70 4.13
C VAL A 83 2.93 -0.76 5.36
N VAL A 84 2.77 -1.95 5.91
CA VAL A 84 1.94 -2.20 7.09
C VAL A 84 2.87 -2.41 8.28
N GLN A 85 2.72 -1.57 9.29
CA GLN A 85 3.44 -1.70 10.56
C GLN A 85 2.56 -2.36 11.62
N GLN A 86 3.21 -3.00 12.59
CA GLN A 86 2.56 -3.58 13.76
C GLN A 86 1.70 -2.52 14.47
N GLY A 87 0.46 -2.89 14.80
CA GLY A 87 -0.55 -1.95 15.30
C GLY A 87 -1.47 -1.38 14.21
N GLY A 88 -1.32 -1.81 12.96
CA GLY A 88 -2.26 -1.50 11.87
C GLY A 88 -2.02 -0.16 11.17
N GLN A 89 -0.90 0.51 11.46
CA GLN A 89 -0.52 1.72 10.75
C GLN A 89 -0.08 1.37 9.33
N THR A 90 -0.66 2.08 8.36
CA THR A 90 -0.42 1.84 6.94
C THR A 90 0.20 3.07 6.28
N PHE A 91 1.25 2.84 5.50
CA PHE A 91 1.95 3.86 4.72
C PHE A 91 2.02 3.44 3.26
N PHE A 92 2.32 4.39 2.39
CA PHE A 92 2.64 4.14 0.99
C PHE A 92 4.09 4.52 0.71
N SER A 93 4.71 3.82 -0.23
CA SER A 93 6.00 4.20 -0.82
C SER A 93 5.96 4.03 -2.32
N PHE A 94 6.42 5.04 -3.07
CA PHE A 94 6.47 4.97 -4.55
C PHE A 94 7.90 4.78 -5.09
N ASP A 95 8.89 4.82 -4.20
CA ASP A 95 10.31 4.62 -4.52
C ASP A 95 10.93 3.44 -3.73
N GLY A 96 10.13 2.77 -2.89
CA GLY A 96 10.57 1.67 -2.03
C GLY A 96 11.50 2.11 -0.89
N ARG A 97 11.53 3.40 -0.56
CA ARG A 97 12.41 3.99 0.47
C ARG A 97 11.67 4.99 1.36
N ARG A 98 10.98 5.96 0.78
CA ARG A 98 10.26 7.01 1.50
C ARG A 98 8.86 6.55 1.85
N LEU A 99 8.50 6.69 3.12
CA LEU A 99 7.15 6.42 3.61
C LEU A 99 6.32 7.70 3.61
N MET A 100 5.11 7.60 3.09
CA MET A 100 4.10 8.66 3.13
C MET A 100 2.86 8.11 3.81
N ARG A 101 2.27 8.90 4.71
CA ARG A 101 1.05 8.48 5.39
C ARG A 101 -0.13 8.56 4.43
N GLY A 102 -1.12 7.69 4.66
CA GLY A 102 -2.34 7.66 3.83
C GLY A 102 -3.10 8.98 3.83
N ASP A 103 -3.14 9.70 4.95
CA ASP A 103 -3.78 11.02 5.08
C ASP A 103 -3.13 12.13 4.24
N GLN A 104 -1.85 11.97 3.87
CA GLN A 104 -1.13 12.89 2.97
C GLN A 104 -1.40 12.62 1.49
N LEU A 105 -1.88 11.42 1.17
CA LEU A 105 -2.07 10.93 -0.20
C LEU A 105 -3.54 10.74 -0.56
N ALA A 106 -4.42 10.75 0.44
CA ALA A 106 -5.84 10.55 0.26
C ALA A 106 -6.58 11.87 0.39
N LYS A 107 -7.26 12.30 -0.67
CA LYS A 107 -8.32 13.30 -0.60
C LYS A 107 -9.65 12.56 -0.60
N TRP A 108 -10.59 12.98 0.23
CA TRP A 108 -11.94 12.43 0.22
C TRP A 108 -12.97 13.56 0.13
N GLY A 109 -14.15 13.23 -0.39
CA GLY A 109 -15.28 14.13 -0.48
C GLY A 109 -16.60 13.39 -0.47
N VAL A 110 -17.69 14.12 -0.26
CA VAL A 110 -19.05 13.61 -0.35
C VAL A 110 -19.70 14.19 -1.59
N LEU A 111 -20.25 13.32 -2.43
CA LEU A 111 -21.08 13.69 -3.56
C LEU A 111 -22.53 13.64 -3.10
N LEU A 112 -23.26 14.74 -3.25
CA LEU A 112 -24.68 14.83 -2.98
C LEU A 112 -25.38 14.98 -4.32
N GLY A 113 -26.14 13.96 -4.73
CA GLY A 113 -27.02 14.05 -5.89
C GLY A 113 -28.23 14.89 -5.54
N THR A 114 -28.35 16.08 -6.13
CA THR A 114 -29.44 17.02 -5.84
C THR A 114 -30.49 17.07 -6.94
N GLU A 115 -30.19 16.56 -8.14
CA GLU A 115 -31.06 16.62 -9.33
C GLU A 115 -30.83 15.40 -10.25
N GLY A 116 -31.80 15.07 -11.10
CA GLY A 116 -31.73 13.94 -12.04
C GLY A 116 -31.96 12.57 -11.41
N ASP A 117 -31.54 11.50 -12.09
CA ASP A 117 -31.69 10.10 -11.64
C ASP A 117 -30.90 9.78 -10.35
N ASP A 118 -29.94 10.65 -10.00
CA ASP A 118 -29.12 10.56 -8.79
C ASP A 118 -29.67 11.42 -7.64
N ALA A 119 -30.83 12.07 -7.79
CA ALA A 119 -31.43 12.89 -6.74
C ALA A 119 -31.65 12.08 -5.44
N GLY A 120 -31.09 12.55 -4.33
CA GLY A 120 -31.13 11.89 -3.02
C GLY A 120 -30.04 10.83 -2.80
N GLN A 121 -29.25 10.49 -3.83
CA GLN A 121 -28.11 9.58 -3.67
C GLN A 121 -26.90 10.33 -3.11
N THR A 122 -26.20 9.71 -2.16
CA THR A 122 -24.97 10.25 -1.58
C THR A 122 -23.84 9.27 -1.83
N GLY A 123 -22.72 9.75 -2.38
CA GLY A 123 -21.53 8.96 -2.65
C GLY A 123 -20.32 9.46 -1.86
N VAL A 124 -19.39 8.56 -1.56
CA VAL A 124 -18.06 8.94 -1.06
C VAL A 124 -17.07 8.88 -2.22
N LEU A 125 -16.42 10.00 -2.52
CA LEU A 125 -15.30 10.04 -3.44
C LEU A 125 -14.01 9.88 -2.63
N LEU A 126 -13.26 8.81 -2.89
CA LEU A 126 -11.92 8.62 -2.34
C LEU A 126 -10.89 8.70 -3.48
N LEU A 127 -9.96 9.63 -3.36
CA LEU A 127 -8.85 9.81 -4.28
C LEU A 127 -7.57 9.45 -3.54
N VAL A 128 -6.77 8.51 -4.06
CA VAL A 128 -5.53 8.07 -3.42
C VAL A 128 -4.38 8.17 -4.40
N GLY A 129 -3.34 8.93 -4.04
CA GLY A 129 -2.13 9.08 -4.82
C GLY A 129 -1.40 10.39 -4.56
N ARG A 130 -0.29 10.60 -5.25
CA ARG A 130 0.41 11.90 -5.24
C ARG A 130 -0.42 12.91 -6.04
N PRO A 131 -0.18 14.23 -5.91
CA PRO A 131 -0.94 15.25 -6.66
C PRO A 131 -1.01 15.01 -8.17
N GLN A 132 0.06 14.50 -8.80
CA GLN A 132 0.08 14.16 -10.22
C GLN A 132 -0.82 12.98 -10.62
N ASP A 133 -1.13 12.11 -9.66
CA ASP A 133 -1.97 10.92 -9.86
C ASP A 133 -3.48 11.28 -9.82
N LEU A 134 -3.81 12.48 -9.35
CA LEU A 134 -5.18 13.00 -9.29
C LEU A 134 -5.65 13.48 -10.67
N PRO A 135 -6.97 13.42 -10.95
CA PRO A 135 -7.56 14.05 -12.14
C PRO A 135 -7.13 15.52 -12.25
N PRO A 136 -6.88 16.07 -13.46
CA PRO A 136 -6.37 17.43 -13.63
C PRO A 136 -7.16 18.52 -12.87
N ALA A 137 -8.48 18.37 -12.79
CA ALA A 137 -9.36 19.31 -12.09
C ALA A 137 -9.24 19.27 -10.55
N MET A 138 -8.50 18.30 -9.99
CA MET A 138 -8.41 18.01 -8.55
C MET A 138 -6.98 18.03 -8.00
N ARG A 139 -6.00 18.42 -8.82
CA ARG A 139 -4.58 18.51 -8.41
C ARG A 139 -4.39 19.61 -7.38
#